data_AF-A0A0C2H717-F1
#
_entry.id   AF-A0A0C2H717-F1
#
_cell.length_a   1.000
_cell.length_b   1.000
_cell.length_c   1.000
_cell.angle_alpha   90.00
_cell.angle_beta   90.00
_cell.angle_gamma   90.00
#
_symmetry.space_group_name_H-M   'P 1'
#
loop_
_entity.id
_entity.type
_entity.pdbx_description
1 polymer ?
#
loop_
_entity_poly.entity_id
_entity_poly.type
_entity_poly.pdbx_seq_one_letter_code
_entity_poly.pdbx_strand_id
1 'polypeptide(L)'
;MSSVVTSNGHAAAAASLSKEKIEGVEQYAFRAFADALEAIPMALAENSGLGPIDAITDLKAKQIETGKPYLGIDALFSGTNDMKKQKVIETLVSKREQISLATQVVRMILKIDDVRVPDDEQQSPY
;
A
#
# COMPACT_ATOMS: atom_id res chain seq x y z
N MET A 1 -15.09 -15.83 -14.96
CA MET A 1 -14.04 -16.27 -14.02
C MET A 1 -13.86 -15.19 -12.97
N SER A 2 -14.26 -15.44 -11.72
CA SER A 2 -14.16 -14.46 -10.63
C SER A 2 -12.68 -14.18 -10.34
N SER A 3 -12.23 -12.95 -10.57
CA SER A 3 -10.86 -12.49 -10.31
C SER A 3 -10.70 -12.24 -8.81
N VAL A 4 -10.36 -13.31 -8.11
CA VAL A 4 -10.11 -13.28 -6.67
C VAL A 4 -8.65 -12.89 -6.42
N VAL A 5 -8.42 -11.78 -5.73
CA VAL A 5 -7.08 -11.31 -5.32
C VAL A 5 -7.00 -11.43 -3.80
N THR A 6 -5.97 -12.06 -3.26
CA THR A 6 -5.80 -12.18 -1.81
C THR A 6 -5.42 -10.83 -1.20
N SER A 7 -6.03 -10.48 -0.07
CA SER A 7 -6.05 -9.12 0.53
C SER A 7 -4.68 -8.45 0.77
N ASN A 8 -3.63 -9.24 0.94
CA ASN A 8 -2.29 -8.74 1.28
C ASN A 8 -1.35 -8.58 0.07
N GLY A 9 -1.89 -8.54 -1.15
CA GLY A 9 -1.13 -8.36 -2.39
C GLY A 9 -0.36 -7.03 -2.54
N HIS A 10 -0.47 -6.09 -1.59
CA HIS A 10 0.27 -4.81 -1.62
C HIS A 10 1.78 -4.99 -1.53
N ALA A 11 2.25 -5.84 -0.61
CA ALA A 11 3.68 -6.13 -0.49
C ALA A 11 4.21 -6.83 -1.75
N ALA A 12 3.39 -7.69 -2.37
CA ALA A 12 3.73 -8.35 -3.63
C ALA A 12 3.74 -7.38 -4.82
N ALA A 13 2.82 -6.42 -4.85
CA ALA A 13 2.79 -5.35 -5.85
C ALA A 13 3.98 -4.41 -5.70
N ALA A 14 4.31 -3.98 -4.47
CA ALA A 14 5.50 -3.21 -4.13
C ALA A 14 6.78 -3.94 -4.58
N ALA A 15 6.90 -5.23 -4.25
CA ALA A 15 8.04 -6.04 -4.66
C ALA A 15 8.13 -6.20 -6.19
N SER A 16 6.99 -6.28 -6.89
CA SER A 16 6.97 -6.38 -8.36
C SER A 16 7.35 -5.06 -9.03
N LEU A 17 6.82 -3.93 -8.55
CA LEU A 17 7.16 -2.58 -9.01
C LEU A 17 8.64 -2.25 -8.77
N SER A 18 9.20 -2.71 -7.64
CA SER A 18 10.62 -2.52 -7.33
C SER A 18 11.58 -3.33 -8.22
N LYS A 19 11.07 -4.35 -8.93
CA LYS A 19 11.85 -5.23 -9.82
C LYS A 19 11.87 -4.76 -11.28
N GLU A 20 10.95 -3.88 -11.68
CA GLU A 20 10.96 -3.34 -13.04
C GLU A 20 12.16 -2.40 -13.20
N LYS A 21 13.09 -2.76 -14.10
CA LYS A 21 14.20 -1.88 -14.49
C LYS A 21 13.64 -0.75 -15.34
N ILE A 22 13.22 0.32 -14.68
CA ILE A 22 12.86 1.57 -15.33
C ILE A 22 14.12 2.43 -15.38
N GLU A 23 14.49 2.85 -16.59
CA GLU A 23 15.65 3.70 -16.81
C GLU A 23 15.28 5.17 -16.66
N GLY A 24 16.20 5.99 -16.13
CA GLY A 24 16.02 7.44 -16.01
C GLY A 24 15.43 7.90 -14.67
N VAL A 25 14.94 9.14 -14.63
CA VAL A 25 14.50 9.81 -13.38
C VAL A 25 13.21 9.20 -12.82
N GLU A 26 12.40 8.59 -13.68
CA GLU A 26 11.12 7.97 -13.31
C GLU A 26 11.30 6.85 -12.29
N GLN A 27 12.46 6.17 -12.27
CA GLN A 27 12.77 5.09 -11.32
C GLN A 27 12.54 5.51 -9.86
N TYR A 28 12.80 6.79 -9.52
CA TYR A 28 12.64 7.29 -8.15
C TYR A 28 11.16 7.40 -7.78
N ALA A 29 10.31 7.83 -8.72
CA ALA A 29 8.87 7.92 -8.50
C ALA A 29 8.24 6.52 -8.36
N PHE A 30 8.66 5.57 -9.19
CA PHE A 30 8.20 4.18 -9.10
C PHE A 30 8.63 3.52 -7.78
N ARG A 31 9.88 3.74 -7.36
CA ARG A 31 10.36 3.25 -6.07
C ARG A 31 9.60 3.87 -4.90
N ALA A 32 9.41 5.18 -4.91
CA ALA A 32 8.64 5.87 -3.87
C ALA A 32 7.18 5.37 -3.81
N PHE A 33 6.57 5.08 -4.97
CA PHE A 33 5.23 4.49 -5.03
C PHE A 33 5.20 3.06 -4.48
N ALA A 34 6.21 2.23 -4.80
CA ALA A 34 6.34 0.89 -4.23
C ALA A 34 6.49 0.94 -2.70
N ASP A 35 7.36 1.82 -2.19
CA ASP A 35 7.56 2.02 -0.76
C ASP A 35 6.26 2.51 -0.09
N ALA A 36 5.48 3.39 -0.73
CA ALA A 36 4.19 3.86 -0.22
C ALA A 36 3.14 2.74 -0.09
N LEU A 37 3.15 1.73 -0.97
CA LEU A 37 2.24 0.59 -0.86
C LEU A 37 2.51 -0.28 0.38
N GLU A 38 3.68 -0.16 1.00
CA GLU A 38 4.04 -0.87 2.23
C GLU A 38 3.38 -0.26 3.48
N ALA A 39 2.84 0.96 3.38
CA ALA A 39 2.11 1.60 4.47
C ALA A 39 0.91 0.75 4.94
N ILE A 40 0.22 0.06 4.03
CA ILE A 40 -0.95 -0.77 4.36
C ILE A 40 -0.58 -1.97 5.22
N PRO A 41 0.34 -2.87 4.80
CA PRO A 41 0.76 -3.99 5.65
C PRO A 41 1.47 -3.52 6.93
N MET A 42 2.13 -2.34 6.92
CA MET A 42 2.74 -1.76 8.12
C MET A 42 1.69 -1.41 9.16
N ALA A 43 0.64 -0.70 8.75
CA ALA A 43 -0.48 -0.36 9.62
C ALA A 43 -1.21 -1.62 10.13
N LEU A 44 -1.35 -2.65 9.29
CA LEU A 44 -1.94 -3.92 9.73
C LEU A 44 -1.08 -4.62 10.79
N ALA A 45 0.24 -4.69 10.59
CA ALA A 45 1.15 -5.28 11.56
C ALA A 45 1.10 -4.52 12.89
N GLU A 46 1.16 -3.19 12.84
CA GLU A 46 1.08 -2.33 14.02
C GLU A 46 -0.24 -2.52 14.79
N ASN A 47 -1.37 -2.46 14.08
CA ASN A 47 -2.70 -2.67 14.68
C ASN A 47 -2.89 -4.09 15.25
N SER A 48 -2.09 -5.05 14.78
CA SER A 48 -2.11 -6.43 15.27
C SER A 48 -1.12 -6.67 16.43
N GLY A 49 -0.38 -5.64 16.86
CA GLY A 49 0.65 -5.77 17.90
C GLY A 49 1.93 -6.46 17.45
N LEU A 50 2.15 -6.58 16.14
CA LEU A 50 3.40 -7.10 15.57
C LEU A 50 4.43 -5.97 15.40
N GLY A 51 5.71 -6.32 15.43
CA GLY A 51 6.79 -5.40 15.03
C GLY A 51 6.66 -5.07 13.54
N PRO A 52 6.28 -3.84 13.13
CA PRO A 52 5.86 -3.58 11.75
C PRO A 52 6.99 -3.73 10.74
N ILE A 53 8.20 -3.28 11.11
CA ILE A 53 9.40 -3.37 10.28
C ILE A 53 9.81 -4.82 10.07
N ASP A 54 9.88 -5.60 11.15
CA ASP A 54 10.27 -7.01 11.10
C ASP A 54 9.25 -7.83 10.30
N ALA A 55 7.96 -7.64 10.58
CA ALA A 55 6.88 -8.35 9.91
C ALA A 55 6.87 -8.12 8.39
N ILE A 56 7.09 -6.88 7.94
CA ILE A 56 7.18 -6.57 6.51
C ILE A 56 8.46 -7.12 5.89
N THR A 57 9.59 -6.98 6.57
CA THR A 57 10.90 -7.45 6.08
C THR A 57 10.87 -8.97 5.86
N ASP A 58 10.38 -9.71 6.85
CA ASP A 58 10.20 -11.16 6.77
C ASP A 58 9.20 -11.56 5.68
N LEU A 59 8.10 -10.82 5.57
CA LEU A 59 7.08 -11.07 4.55
C LEU A 59 7.67 -10.88 3.15
N LYS A 60 8.42 -9.80 2.91
CA LYS A 60 9.07 -9.51 1.62
C LYS A 60 10.11 -10.57 1.29
N ALA A 61 10.96 -10.95 2.24
CA ALA A 61 11.93 -12.02 2.06
C ALA A 61 11.24 -13.32 1.60
N LYS A 62 10.18 -13.74 2.31
CA LYS A 62 9.39 -14.93 1.95
C LYS A 62 8.71 -14.81 0.60
N GLN A 63 8.16 -13.65 0.25
CA GLN A 63 7.52 -13.41 -1.05
C GLN A 63 8.53 -13.48 -2.20
N ILE A 64 9.75 -12.95 -2.01
CA ILE A 64 10.83 -12.98 -3.00
C ILE A 64 11.34 -14.41 -3.18
N GLU A 65 11.59 -15.13 -2.09
CA GLU A 65 12.10 -16.51 -2.12
C GLU A 65 11.09 -17.48 -2.75
N THR A 66 9.82 -17.40 -2.33
CA THR A 66 8.80 -18.37 -2.76
C THR A 66 8.11 -17.99 -4.06
N GLY A 67 8.22 -16.73 -4.49
CA GLY A 67 7.48 -16.20 -5.64
C GLY A 67 5.96 -16.16 -5.43
N LYS A 68 5.47 -16.28 -4.19
CA LYS A 68 4.04 -16.37 -3.88
C LYS A 68 3.45 -15.00 -3.53
N PRO A 69 2.62 -14.39 -4.39
CA PRO A 69 2.09 -13.04 -4.15
C PRO A 69 0.95 -13.00 -3.11
N TYR A 70 0.47 -14.16 -2.66
CA TYR A 70 -0.65 -14.29 -1.72
C TYR A 70 -0.21 -14.40 -0.26
N LEU A 71 1.09 -14.32 0.03
CA LEU A 71 1.57 -14.23 1.39
C LEU A 71 1.22 -12.86 1.97
N GLY A 72 0.85 -12.82 3.25
CA GLY A 72 0.46 -11.60 3.94
C GLY A 72 0.78 -11.57 5.43
N ILE A 73 0.35 -10.50 6.08
CA ILE A 73 0.49 -10.32 7.54
C ILE A 73 -0.50 -11.24 8.25
N ASP A 74 0.00 -12.01 9.22
CA ASP A 74 -0.81 -12.88 10.06
C ASP A 74 -1.33 -12.11 11.28
N ALA A 75 -2.37 -11.30 11.06
CA ALA A 75 -2.97 -10.46 12.10
C ALA A 75 -3.70 -11.25 13.21
N LEU A 76 -4.09 -12.50 12.91
CA LEU A 76 -4.86 -13.36 13.81
C LEU A 76 -3.99 -14.41 14.53
N PHE A 77 -2.65 -14.34 14.37
CA PHE A 77 -1.72 -15.29 14.96
C PHE A 77 -2.06 -16.76 14.64
N SER A 78 -2.52 -17.00 13.41
CA SER A 78 -2.91 -18.33 12.92
C SER A 78 -1.71 -19.25 12.65
N GLY A 79 -0.49 -18.72 12.69
CA GLY A 79 0.75 -19.45 12.49
C GLY A 79 1.15 -19.64 11.02
N THR A 80 0.48 -18.95 10.08
CA THR A 80 0.76 -19.05 8.64
C THR A 80 0.61 -17.70 7.96
N ASN A 81 1.53 -17.33 7.06
CA ASN A 81 1.39 -16.12 6.23
C ASN A 81 0.53 -16.35 4.97
N ASP A 82 0.03 -17.56 4.73
CA ASP A 82 -0.77 -17.90 3.55
C ASP A 82 -2.22 -17.42 3.71
N MET A 83 -2.56 -16.33 3.01
CA MET A 83 -3.90 -15.73 3.08
C MET A 83 -5.00 -16.61 2.48
N LYS A 84 -4.66 -17.54 1.57
CA LYS A 84 -5.65 -18.49 1.06
C LYS A 84 -6.04 -19.50 2.13
N LYS A 85 -5.07 -19.97 2.93
CA LYS A 85 -5.34 -20.88 4.06
C LYS A 85 -6.13 -20.18 5.16
N GLN A 86 -5.84 -18.90 5.41
CA GLN A 86 -6.61 -18.08 6.34
C GLN A 86 -7.99 -17.65 5.81
N LYS A 87 -8.32 -17.97 4.55
CA LYS A 87 -9.57 -17.56 3.86
C LYS A 87 -9.75 -16.04 3.78
N VAL A 88 -8.65 -15.28 3.77
CA VAL A 88 -8.67 -13.83 3.61
C VAL A 88 -8.60 -13.49 2.14
N ILE A 89 -9.74 -13.07 1.60
CA ILE A 89 -9.97 -12.93 0.17
C ILE A 89 -10.60 -11.57 -0.13
N GLU A 90 -10.10 -10.89 -1.17
CA GLU A 90 -10.65 -9.65 -1.70
C GLU A 90 -10.96 -9.78 -3.19
N THR A 91 -11.77 -8.84 -3.70
CA THR A 91 -12.05 -8.77 -5.13
C THR A 91 -11.01 -7.93 -5.84
N LEU A 92 -10.55 -8.38 -7.01
CA LEU A 92 -9.61 -7.61 -7.83
C LEU A 92 -10.14 -6.21 -8.14
N VAL A 93 -11.43 -6.12 -8.44
CA VAL A 93 -12.09 -4.85 -8.79
C VAL A 93 -11.99 -3.85 -7.65
N SER A 94 -12.32 -4.26 -6.41
CA SER A 94 -12.21 -3.36 -5.26
C SER A 94 -10.78 -2.87 -5.06
N LYS A 95 -9.78 -3.77 -5.16
CA LYS A 95 -8.37 -3.40 -4.99
C LYS A 95 -7.88 -2.43 -6.05
N ARG A 96 -8.26 -2.66 -7.31
CA ARG A 96 -7.92 -1.80 -8.45
C ARG A 96 -8.51 -0.41 -8.27
N GLU A 97 -9.79 -0.32 -7.91
CA GLU A 97 -10.45 0.97 -7.70
C GLU A 97 -9.84 1.74 -6.53
N GLN A 98 -9.52 1.08 -5.41
CA GLN A 98 -8.87 1.72 -4.28
C GLN A 98 -7.53 2.39 -4.68
N ILE A 99 -6.67 1.68 -5.43
CA ILE A 99 -5.38 2.22 -5.88
C ILE A 99 -5.60 3.35 -6.91
N SER A 100 -6.55 3.18 -7.83
CA SER A 100 -6.91 4.18 -8.84
C SER A 100 -7.38 5.49 -8.20
N LEU A 101 -8.32 5.40 -7.25
CA LEU A 101 -8.87 6.55 -6.53
C LEU A 101 -7.81 7.24 -5.67
N ALA A 102 -7.00 6.49 -4.93
CA ALA A 102 -5.89 7.05 -4.15
C ALA A 102 -4.92 7.83 -5.06
N THR A 103 -4.57 7.25 -6.22
CA THR A 103 -3.68 7.90 -7.19
C THR A 103 -4.31 9.18 -7.77
N GLN A 104 -5.62 9.17 -8.04
CA GLN A 104 -6.34 10.36 -8.52
C GLN A 104 -6.28 11.49 -7.49
N VAL A 105 -6.53 11.19 -6.21
CA VAL A 105 -6.44 12.18 -5.11
C VAL A 105 -5.03 12.75 -5.00
N VAL A 106 -4.01 11.89 -4.98
CA VAL A 106 -2.61 12.34 -4.92
C VAL A 106 -2.27 13.22 -6.13
N ARG A 107 -2.74 12.86 -7.33
CA ARG A 107 -2.54 13.68 -8.53
C ARG A 107 -3.25 15.03 -8.45
N MET A 108 -4.41 15.13 -7.79
CA MET A 108 -5.07 16.42 -7.56
C MET A 108 -4.23 17.28 -6.61
N ILE A 109 -3.70 16.71 -5.53
CA ILE A 109 -2.88 17.43 -4.55
C ILE A 109 -1.55 17.89 -5.17
N LEU A 110 -0.82 17.01 -5.85
CA LEU A 110 0.49 17.33 -6.45
C LEU A 110 0.41 18.38 -7.58
N LYS A 111 -0.78 18.65 -8.12
CA LYS A 111 -1.00 19.69 -9.13
C LYS A 111 -1.23 21.08 -8.53
N ILE A 112 -1.47 21.17 -7.22
CA ILE A 112 -1.68 22.45 -6.55
C ILE A 112 -0.31 23.13 -6.43
N ASP A 113 -0.17 24.29 -7.05
CA ASP A 113 1.05 25.10 -7.01
C ASP A 113 1.00 26.20 -5.92
N ASP A 114 -0.21 26.66 -5.58
CA ASP A 114 -0.43 27.70 -4.57
C ASP A 114 -1.78 27.53 -3.86
N VAL A 115 -1.83 27.90 -2.57
CA VAL A 115 -3.04 27.89 -1.73
C VAL A 115 -3.20 29.27 -1.13
N ARG A 116 -4.27 29.96 -1.53
CA ARG A 116 -4.66 31.26 -0.95
C ARG A 116 -5.85 31.07 -0.03
N VAL A 117 -5.64 31.35 1.25
CA VAL A 117 -6.73 31.42 2.24
C VAL A 117 -7.18 32.87 2.31
N PRO A 118 -8.48 33.18 2.16
CA PRO A 118 -8.97 34.53 2.34
C PRO A 118 -8.70 34.99 3.78
N ASP A 119 -8.28 36.23 3.95
CA ASP A 119 -8.21 36.82 5.28
C ASP A 119 -9.62 36.82 5.87
N ASP A 120 -9.81 36.13 6.99
CA ASP A 120 -11.03 36.27 7.77
C ASP A 120 -11.15 37.77 8.10
N GLU A 121 -12.24 38.41 7.63
CA GLU A 121 -12.53 39.79 7.98
C GLU A 121 -12.47 39.87 9.51
N GLN A 122 -11.43 40.55 10.01
CA GLN A 122 -11.30 40.87 11.42
C GLN A 122 -12.63 41.50 11.84
N GLN A 123 -13.44 40.77 12.60
CA GLN A 123 -14.57 41.34 13.31
C GLN A 123 -14.02 42.47 14.16
N SER A 124 -14.18 43.70 13.68
CA SER A 124 -13.87 44.91 14.41
C SER A 124 -14.75 44.92 15.65
N PRO A 125 -14.20 45.08 16.86
CA PRO A 125 -14.99 45.13 18.08
C PRO A 125 -15.62 46.53 18.20
N TYR A 126 -16.78 46.70 17.57
CA TYR A 126 -17.73 47.75 17.93
C TYR A 126 -19.13 47.16 18.05
#